data_AF-A0A7K6TBW7-F1
#
_entry.id   AF-A0A7K6TBW7-F1
#
_cell.length_a   1.000
_cell.length_b   1.000
_cell.length_c   1.000
_cell.angle_alpha   90.00
_cell.angle_beta   90.00
_cell.angle_gamma   90.00
#
_symmetry.space_group_name_H-M   'P 1'
#
loop_
_entity.id
_entity.type
_entity.pdbx_description
1 polymer ?
#
loop_
_entity_poly.entity_id
_entity_poly.type
_entity_poly.pdbx_seq_one_letter_code
_entity_poly.pdbx_strand_id
1 'polypeptide(L)'
;PDMYPGNCWAFKGSQGYLVVRLAIKIYPTAFTLEHIPKAVALTGNITSALKNFAVYGLDDEYQEEGKLLGQYVYDEAGEPLQTFPVMV
;
A
#
# COMPACT_ATOMS: atom_id res chain seq x y z
N PRO A 1 -13.36 5.77 -7.70
CA PRO A 1 -12.51 4.56 -7.58
C PRO A 1 -13.38 3.36 -7.21
N ASP A 2 -13.20 2.24 -7.90
CA ASP A 2 -13.99 1.02 -7.69
C ASP A 2 -13.20 0.04 -6.81
N MET A 3 -13.77 -0.34 -5.65
CA MET A 3 -13.21 -1.38 -4.78
C MET A 3 -14.18 -2.54 -4.66
N TYR A 4 -14.19 -3.41 -5.66
CA TYR A 4 -14.94 -4.67 -5.66
C TYR A 4 -14.00 -5.86 -5.51
N PRO A 5 -14.43 -6.96 -4.88
CA PRO A 5 -13.64 -8.19 -4.83
C PRO A 5 -13.16 -8.59 -6.23
N GLY A 6 -11.85 -8.78 -6.38
CA GLY A 6 -11.18 -9.11 -7.64
C GLY A 6 -10.62 -7.92 -8.43
N ASN A 7 -11.03 -6.68 -8.13
CA ASN A 7 -10.47 -5.47 -8.75
C ASN A 7 -9.21 -5.00 -8.01
N CYS A 8 -8.15 -5.81 -8.05
CA CYS A 8 -6.87 -5.52 -7.42
C CYS A 8 -5.70 -5.93 -8.32
N TRP A 9 -4.53 -5.35 -8.11
CA TRP A 9 -3.30 -5.81 -8.75
C TRP A 9 -2.66 -6.92 -7.92
N ALA A 10 -2.53 -8.11 -8.50
CA ALA A 10 -1.89 -9.26 -7.87
C ALA A 10 -0.48 -9.48 -8.44
N PHE A 11 0.46 -9.86 -7.56
CA PHE A 11 1.79 -10.31 -7.94
C PHE A 11 2.09 -11.67 -7.30
N LYS A 12 3.06 -12.40 -7.86
CA LYS A 12 3.42 -13.73 -7.37
C LYS A 12 4.26 -13.64 -6.09
N GLY A 13 3.89 -14.41 -5.08
CA GLY A 13 4.62 -14.47 -3.80
C GLY A 13 4.15 -13.39 -2.82
N SER A 14 5.00 -13.05 -1.85
CA SER A 14 4.69 -12.12 -0.76
C SER A 14 5.60 -10.89 -0.71
N GLN A 15 6.48 -10.75 -1.71
CA GLN A 15 7.43 -9.65 -1.82
C GLN A 15 7.31 -9.05 -3.22
N GLY A 16 7.12 -7.74 -3.29
CA GLY A 16 6.93 -7.00 -4.52
C GLY A 16 7.07 -5.51 -4.26
N TYR A 17 7.11 -4.74 -5.34
CA TYR A 17 7.20 -3.29 -5.30
C TYR A 17 6.33 -2.66 -6.39
N LEU A 18 5.94 -1.41 -6.16
CA LEU A 18 5.23 -0.57 -7.12
C LEU A 18 5.85 0.82 -7.08
N VAL A 19 6.17 1.37 -8.26
CA VAL A 19 6.66 2.74 -8.39
C VAL A 19 5.56 3.59 -9.02
N VAL A 20 5.23 4.72 -8.39
CA VAL A 20 4.15 5.62 -8.84
C VAL A 20 4.72 7.02 -9.01
N ARG A 21 4.62 7.57 -10.23
CA ARG A 21 4.92 8.98 -10.49
C ARG A 21 3.70 9.82 -10.13
N LEU A 22 3.84 10.68 -9.12
CA LEU A 22 2.79 11.62 -8.73
C LEU A 22 2.54 12.67 -9.81
N ALA A 23 1.32 13.20 -9.86
CA ALA A 23 0.94 14.23 -10.83
C ALA A 23 1.74 15.54 -10.66
N ILE A 24 2.13 15.85 -9.42
CA ILE A 24 2.95 17.01 -9.06
C ILE A 24 3.97 16.63 -7.98
N LYS A 25 5.01 17.45 -7.83
CA LYS A 25 5.97 17.34 -6.73
C LYS A 25 5.34 17.82 -5.43
N ILE A 26 5.45 17.02 -4.37
CA ILE A 26 4.89 17.30 -3.04
C ILE A 26 5.89 16.97 -1.93
N TYR A 27 5.57 17.39 -0.72
CA TYR A 27 6.10 16.81 0.52
C TYR A 27 5.07 15.83 1.07
N PRO A 28 5.28 14.50 0.95
CA PRO A 28 4.33 13.52 1.46
C PRO A 28 4.14 13.65 2.97
N THR A 29 2.91 13.56 3.45
CA THR A 29 2.56 13.63 4.88
C THR A 29 1.90 12.36 5.39
N ALA A 30 1.21 11.62 4.53
CA ALA A 30 0.59 10.34 4.85
C ALA A 30 0.39 9.49 3.59
N PHE A 31 0.21 8.19 3.79
CA PHE A 31 -0.14 7.21 2.76
C PHE A 31 -1.43 6.49 3.17
N THR A 32 -2.27 6.14 2.21
CA THR A 32 -3.49 5.37 2.46
C THR A 32 -3.42 4.05 1.71
N LEU A 33 -3.71 2.95 2.40
CA LEU A 33 -3.85 1.62 1.82
C LEU A 33 -5.28 1.15 2.08
N GLU A 34 -5.91 0.60 1.04
CA GLU A 34 -7.26 0.05 1.09
C GLU A 34 -7.25 -1.42 0.69
N HIS A 35 -7.99 -2.25 1.42
CA HIS A 35 -8.27 -3.63 1.04
C HIS A 35 -9.76 -3.93 1.28
N ILE A 36 -10.33 -4.88 0.54
CA ILE A 36 -11.73 -5.28 0.77
C ILE A 36 -11.97 -5.74 2.23
N PRO A 37 -13.13 -5.45 2.82
CA PRO A 37 -13.52 -5.99 4.12
C PRO A 37 -13.61 -7.52 4.12
N LYS A 38 -13.31 -8.16 5.26
CA LYS A 38 -13.51 -9.62 5.45
C LYS A 38 -14.94 -10.08 5.14
N ALA A 39 -15.93 -9.23 5.42
CA ALA A 39 -17.36 -9.52 5.21
C ALA A 39 -17.75 -9.74 3.74
N VAL A 40 -16.98 -9.23 2.78
CA VAL A 40 -17.24 -9.39 1.34
C VAL A 40 -16.24 -10.32 0.65
N ALA A 41 -15.31 -10.93 1.41
CA ALA A 41 -14.35 -11.88 0.89
C ALA A 41 -15.02 -13.25 0.65
N LEU A 42 -14.83 -13.83 -0.53
CA LEU A 42 -15.42 -15.13 -0.90
C LEU A 42 -14.98 -16.29 0.03
N THR A 43 -13.77 -16.19 0.59
CA THR A 43 -13.20 -17.18 1.52
C THR A 43 -13.42 -16.82 2.99
N GLY A 44 -14.06 -15.67 3.28
CA GLY A 44 -14.19 -15.12 4.63
C GLY A 44 -12.87 -14.62 5.25
N ASN A 45 -11.78 -14.59 4.48
CA ASN A 45 -10.49 -14.08 4.93
C ASN A 45 -9.81 -13.22 3.85
N ILE A 46 -8.84 -12.41 4.27
CA ILE A 46 -8.06 -11.51 3.41
C ILE A 46 -6.57 -11.81 3.51
N THR A 47 -6.22 -13.10 3.50
CA THR A 47 -4.82 -13.55 3.64
C THR A 47 -3.90 -13.04 2.52
N SER A 48 -4.47 -12.55 1.41
CA SER A 48 -3.77 -11.87 0.33
C SER A 48 -3.43 -10.40 0.61
N ALA A 49 -3.99 -9.79 1.66
CA ALA A 49 -3.75 -8.39 1.98
C ALA A 49 -2.26 -8.16 2.27
N LEU A 50 -1.74 -7.03 1.79
CA LEU A 50 -0.40 -6.58 2.13
C LEU A 50 -0.31 -6.43 3.66
N LYS A 51 0.74 -6.98 4.28
CA LYS A 51 0.93 -6.89 5.74
C LYS A 51 1.97 -5.83 6.08
N ASN A 52 3.24 -6.16 5.90
CA ASN A 52 4.35 -5.24 6.13
C ASN A 52 4.68 -4.51 4.83
N PHE A 53 4.84 -3.19 4.89
CA PHE A 53 5.29 -2.42 3.75
C PHE A 53 6.11 -1.21 4.16
N ALA A 54 6.91 -0.71 3.22
CA ALA A 54 7.71 0.49 3.39
C ALA A 54 7.48 1.40 2.18
N VAL A 55 7.53 2.71 2.42
CA VAL A 55 7.39 3.71 1.35
C VAL A 55 8.67 4.50 1.24
N TYR A 56 9.11 4.72 0.00
CA TYR A 56 10.34 5.44 -0.32
C TYR A 56 10.03 6.59 -1.29
N GLY A 57 10.72 7.72 -1.11
CA GLY A 57 10.74 8.82 -2.05
C GLY A 57 11.93 8.69 -3.01
N LEU A 58 11.67 8.87 -4.29
CA LEU A 58 12.68 8.89 -5.35
C LEU A 58 12.77 10.30 -5.95
N ASP A 59 13.98 10.77 -6.21
CA ASP A 59 14.24 12.04 -6.90
C ASP A 59 14.04 11.91 -8.42
N ASP A 60 14.33 10.73 -9.00
CA ASP A 60 14.08 10.37 -10.40
C ASP A 60 13.83 8.87 -10.60
N GLU A 61 13.50 8.47 -11.83
CA GLU A 61 13.08 7.09 -12.18
C GLU A 61 14.22 6.07 -12.26
N TYR A 62 15.48 6.52 -12.29
CA TYR A 62 16.68 5.67 -12.37
C TYR A 62 17.32 5.43 -11.01
N GLN A 63 16.83 6.10 -9.95
CA GLN A 63 17.34 5.92 -8.60
C GLN A 63 16.98 4.53 -8.05
N GLU A 64 18.00 3.71 -7.79
CA GLU A 64 17.83 2.34 -7.25
C GLU A 64 17.43 2.35 -5.77
N GLU A 65 18.03 3.24 -4.96
CA GLU A 65 17.77 3.34 -3.51
C GLU A 65 17.12 4.68 -3.17
N GLY A 66 15.86 4.65 -2.75
CA GLY A 66 15.11 5.83 -2.34
C GLY A 66 15.28 6.23 -0.87
N LYS A 67 14.84 7.45 -0.53
CA LYS A 67 14.75 7.90 0.86
C LYS A 67 13.58 7.22 1.54
N LEU A 68 13.82 6.47 2.62
CA LEU A 68 12.74 5.91 3.44
C LEU A 68 11.83 7.02 3.98
N LEU A 69 10.52 6.88 3.78
CA LEU A 69 9.47 7.77 4.28
C LEU A 69 8.67 7.12 5.43
N GLY A 70 8.73 5.80 5.57
CA GLY A 70 8.17 5.08 6.71
C GLY A 70 8.02 3.58 6.45
N GLN A 71 7.82 2.85 7.53
CA GLN A 71 7.54 1.42 7.56
C GLN A 71 6.27 1.18 8.36
N TYR A 72 5.38 0.37 7.82
CA TYR A 72 4.02 0.23 8.33
C TYR A 72 3.56 -1.22 8.31
N VAL A 73 2.52 -1.48 9.08
CA VAL A 73 1.79 -2.75 9.09
C VAL A 73 0.32 -2.45 8.85
N TYR A 74 -0.25 -3.00 7.79
CA TYR A 74 -1.69 -2.99 7.59
C TYR A 74 -2.34 -4.01 8.53
N ASP A 75 -3.35 -3.56 9.28
CA ASP A 75 -4.06 -4.39 10.24
C ASP A 75 -5.28 -5.05 9.58
N GLU A 76 -5.23 -6.36 9.33
CA GLU A 76 -6.36 -7.11 8.78
C GLU A 76 -7.59 -7.19 9.71
N ALA A 77 -7.45 -6.81 10.98
CA ALA A 77 -8.56 -6.69 11.93
C ALA A 77 -9.09 -5.25 12.06
N GLY A 78 -8.37 -4.27 11.48
CA GLY A 78 -8.73 -2.87 11.48
C GLY A 78 -9.71 -2.49 10.36
N GLU A 79 -9.87 -1.19 10.16
CA GLU A 79 -10.70 -0.66 9.08
C GLU A 79 -10.13 -1.02 7.70
N PRO A 80 -10.99 -1.26 6.68
CA PRO A 80 -10.57 -1.53 5.30
C PRO A 80 -9.64 -0.46 4.72
N LEU A 81 -9.88 0.81 5.06
CA LEU A 81 -9.11 1.98 4.64
C LEU A 81 -8.23 2.43 5.81
N GLN A 82 -6.91 2.32 5.66
CA GLN A 82 -5.95 2.70 6.71
C GLN A 82 -5.02 3.79 6.22
N THR A 83 -4.85 4.82 7.05
CA THR A 83 -3.97 5.96 6.75
C THR A 83 -2.78 5.97 7.69
N PHE A 84 -1.60 6.12 7.11
CA PHE A 84 -0.30 5.96 7.75
C PHE A 84 0.48 7.28 7.63
N PRO A 85 0.66 8.05 8.72
CA PRO A 85 1.45 9.27 8.71
C PRO A 85 2.94 8.98 8.44
N VAL A 86 3.60 9.88 7.71
CA VAL A 86 5.05 9.85 7.50
C VAL A 86 5.77 9.96 8.85
N MET A 87 6.79 9.12 9.06
CA MET A 87 7.47 8.97 10.36
C MET A 87 8.87 9.60 10.42
N VAL A 88 9.29 10.34 9.39
CA VAL A 88 10.65 10.87 9.20
C VAL A 88 10.65 12.32 8.75
#